data_AF-A0A162TTP8-F1
#
_entry.id   AF-A0A162TTP8-F1
#
_cell.length_a   1.000
_cell.length_b   1.000
_cell.length_c   1.000
_cell.angle_alpha   90.00
_cell.angle_beta   90.00
_cell.angle_gamma   90.00
#
_symmetry.space_group_name_H-M   'P 1'
#
loop_
_entity.id
_entity.type
_entity.pdbx_description
1 polymer ?
#
loop_
_entity_poly.entity_id
_entity_poly.type
_entity_poly.pdbx_seq_one_letter_code
_entity_poly.pdbx_strand_id
1 'polypeptide(L)'
;MDMHDLNNTQILSVYYSSLMIVVWILFFTIFTVSFMTFIFKWVGQQADEMDLKQNPTVLKGGRRVPLRLIPGGGNKVFQARHRLQVGWYILWYGLGAIWLLDGLLQAQPDMALPLFVKLVFQPLANAQPSWLKAVMDLGIYLWNQNTVTSNIGAVLIQVGIGVAMLTGRSRLWGKIAVYVSLLWSLSIWVFGEGMGNLFSHPSYFNGTPGAALIYSVLSLFLILPKKYWLEGHIARWSLRGLSIMWIVLALAELLPKNGYYSPNGLFSIIATLSNMPQPQFISSSLESIASAIFRAPIVWNVGFSMIMLMLGVMGLFVRSRKVFLTLTMAWLAFSWWAGQDFGFFGGMGTDLNMSPLLALMYVACWWYGEASGDGHLLVRSVNNNESLRANRG
;
A
#
# COMPACT_ATOMS: atom_id res chain seq x y z
N MET A 1 -14.69 10.15 -29.66
CA MET A 1 -14.79 11.62 -29.90
C MET A 1 -14.99 11.78 -31.39
N ASP A 2 -16.03 12.48 -31.83
CA ASP A 2 -16.24 12.75 -33.25
C ASP A 2 -15.17 13.76 -33.72
N MET A 3 -14.32 13.34 -34.65
CA MET A 3 -13.12 14.09 -35.05
C MET A 3 -13.41 15.07 -36.21
N HIS A 4 -14.62 15.04 -36.76
CA HIS A 4 -14.98 15.77 -37.97
C HIS A 4 -15.02 17.30 -37.81
N ASP A 5 -15.20 17.81 -36.59
CA ASP A 5 -15.31 19.25 -36.31
C ASP A 5 -14.01 19.89 -35.74
N LEU A 6 -12.93 19.12 -35.60
CA LEU A 6 -11.67 19.61 -35.04
C LEU A 6 -10.77 20.21 -36.13
N ASN A 7 -10.17 21.37 -35.85
CA ASN A 7 -9.15 21.93 -36.75
C ASN A 7 -7.83 21.12 -36.67
N ASN A 8 -6.96 21.29 -37.66
CA ASN A 8 -5.70 20.52 -37.76
C ASN A 8 -4.82 20.63 -36.50
N THR A 9 -4.82 21.77 -35.83
CA THR A 9 -4.07 22.00 -34.58
C THR A 9 -4.66 21.25 -33.40
N GLN A 10 -5.99 21.18 -33.28
CA GLN A 10 -6.68 20.39 -32.26
C GLN A 10 -6.46 18.90 -32.49
N ILE A 11 -6.54 18.43 -33.74
CA ILE A 11 -6.24 17.04 -34.10
C ILE A 11 -4.79 16.70 -33.72
N LEU A 12 -3.83 17.57 -34.07
CA LEU A 12 -2.43 17.37 -33.70
C LEU A 12 -2.22 17.32 -32.18
N SER A 13 -2.91 18.18 -31.42
CA SER A 13 -2.86 18.21 -29.96
C SER A 13 -3.41 16.90 -29.36
N VAL A 14 -4.54 16.41 -29.86
CA VAL A 14 -5.13 15.14 -29.40
C VAL A 14 -4.18 13.98 -29.71
N TYR A 15 -3.61 13.93 -30.91
CA TYR A 15 -2.63 12.92 -31.29
C TYR A 15 -1.36 12.99 -30.43
N TYR A 16 -0.83 14.18 -30.19
CA TYR A 16 0.40 14.36 -29.40
C TYR A 16 0.16 14.00 -27.93
N SER A 17 -0.94 14.45 -27.32
CA SER A 17 -1.30 14.06 -25.96
C SER A 17 -1.51 12.55 -25.85
N SER A 18 -2.23 11.94 -26.79
CA SER A 18 -2.45 10.49 -26.82
C SER A 18 -1.15 9.71 -26.98
N LEU A 19 -0.26 10.15 -27.87
CA LEU A 19 1.06 9.55 -28.09
C LEU A 19 1.93 9.68 -26.84
N MET A 20 1.97 10.86 -26.22
CA MET A 20 2.73 11.09 -24.99
C MET A 20 2.21 10.24 -23.84
N ILE A 21 0.89 10.07 -23.70
CA ILE A 21 0.28 9.16 -22.72
C ILE A 21 0.71 7.72 -23.00
N VAL A 22 0.64 7.25 -24.24
CA VAL A 22 1.04 5.87 -24.59
C VAL A 22 2.54 5.64 -24.32
N VAL A 23 3.41 6.56 -24.75
CA VAL A 23 4.85 6.49 -24.51
C VAL A 23 5.15 6.51 -23.02
N TRP A 24 4.46 7.37 -22.27
CA TRP A 24 4.59 7.48 -20.82
C TRP A 24 4.13 6.18 -20.13
N ILE A 25 2.98 5.60 -20.51
CA ILE A 25 2.48 4.33 -19.97
C ILE A 25 3.48 3.19 -20.26
N LEU A 26 4.01 3.10 -21.47
CA LEU A 26 4.99 2.08 -21.84
C LEU A 26 6.28 2.23 -21.04
N PHE A 27 6.82 3.45 -20.96
CA PHE A 27 8.00 3.74 -20.14
C PHE A 27 7.77 3.40 -18.68
N PHE A 28 6.65 3.86 -18.10
CA PHE A 28 6.28 3.60 -16.72
C PHE A 28 6.10 2.11 -16.44
N THR A 29 5.44 1.38 -17.33
CA THR A 29 5.22 -0.07 -17.17
C THR A 29 6.54 -0.82 -17.21
N ILE A 30 7.39 -0.54 -18.21
CA ILE A 30 8.71 -1.18 -18.34
C ILE A 30 9.60 -0.84 -17.15
N PHE A 31 9.64 0.44 -16.76
CA PHE A 31 10.38 0.90 -15.60
C PHE A 31 9.88 0.19 -14.33
N THR A 32 8.58 0.19 -14.08
CA THR A 32 7.96 -0.42 -12.90
C THR A 32 8.28 -1.90 -12.81
N VAL A 33 8.05 -2.68 -13.88
CA VAL A 33 8.32 -4.12 -13.86
C VAL A 33 9.80 -4.40 -13.65
N SER A 34 10.68 -3.69 -14.37
CA SER A 34 12.13 -3.84 -14.25
C SER A 34 12.64 -3.46 -12.87
N PHE A 35 12.14 -2.35 -12.33
CA PHE A 35 12.51 -1.80 -11.04
C PHE A 35 12.00 -2.66 -9.89
N MET A 36 10.74 -3.12 -9.94
CA MET A 36 10.20 -4.07 -8.97
C MET A 36 11.00 -5.38 -8.98
N THR A 37 11.30 -5.93 -10.16
CA THR A 37 12.10 -7.16 -10.29
C THR A 37 13.50 -6.97 -9.69
N PHE A 38 14.14 -5.83 -9.94
CA PHE A 38 15.41 -5.46 -9.34
C PHE A 38 15.31 -5.37 -7.81
N ILE A 39 14.31 -4.66 -7.29
CA ILE A 39 14.08 -4.50 -5.85
C ILE A 39 13.85 -5.86 -5.18
N PHE A 40 12.98 -6.72 -5.71
CA PHE A 40 12.73 -8.03 -5.12
C PHE A 40 13.98 -8.91 -5.14
N LYS A 41 14.72 -8.93 -6.26
CA LYS A 41 15.98 -9.67 -6.35
C LYS A 41 17.01 -9.14 -5.36
N TRP A 42 17.13 -7.83 -5.23
CA TRP A 42 18.08 -7.18 -4.34
C TRP A 42 17.70 -7.30 -2.86
N VAL A 43 16.41 -7.23 -2.51
CA VAL A 43 15.91 -7.53 -1.17
C VAL A 43 16.16 -8.99 -0.80
N GLY A 44 15.95 -9.92 -1.75
CA GLY A 44 16.34 -11.33 -1.59
C GLY A 44 17.83 -11.48 -1.30
N GLN A 45 18.69 -10.81 -2.08
CA GLN A 45 20.13 -10.81 -1.85
C GLN A 45 20.52 -10.20 -0.49
N GLN A 46 19.88 -9.12 -0.06
CA GLN A 46 20.12 -8.53 1.27
C GLN A 46 19.68 -9.48 2.39
N ALA A 47 18.57 -10.20 2.23
CA ALA A 47 18.14 -11.22 3.17
C ALA A 47 19.17 -12.37 3.26
N ASP A 48 19.67 -12.84 2.11
CA ASP A 48 20.69 -13.89 2.03
C ASP A 48 22.03 -13.44 2.62
N GLU A 49 22.47 -12.20 2.37
CA GLU A 49 23.69 -11.63 2.96
C GLU A 49 23.60 -11.52 4.48
N MET A 50 22.41 -11.19 5.02
CA MET A 50 22.18 -11.14 6.45
C MET A 50 22.18 -12.53 7.07
N ASP A 51 21.56 -13.52 6.42
CA ASP A 51 21.62 -14.91 6.88
C ASP A 51 23.07 -15.41 6.89
N LEU A 52 23.87 -15.10 5.87
CA LEU A 52 25.29 -15.45 5.80
C LEU A 52 26.15 -14.76 6.87
N LYS A 53 25.90 -13.48 7.17
CA LYS A 53 26.64 -12.75 8.21
C LYS A 53 26.31 -13.22 9.63
N GLN A 54 25.12 -13.75 9.85
CA GLN A 54 24.65 -14.19 11.17
C GLN A 54 24.82 -15.71 11.38
N ASN A 55 24.75 -16.50 10.31
CA ASN A 55 24.99 -17.94 10.25
C ASN A 55 26.08 -18.23 9.22
N PRO A 56 27.37 -18.08 9.57
CA PRO A 56 28.45 -18.33 8.63
C PRO A 56 28.38 -19.77 8.12
N THR A 57 28.38 -19.97 6.80
CA THR A 57 28.39 -21.31 6.16
C THR A 57 29.71 -21.54 5.44
N VAL A 58 30.21 -22.77 5.43
CA VAL A 58 31.37 -23.18 4.62
C VAL A 58 30.89 -23.99 3.42
N LEU A 59 31.46 -23.73 2.25
CA LEU A 59 31.22 -24.54 1.05
C LEU A 59 32.00 -25.85 1.16
N LYS A 60 31.30 -26.98 1.27
CA LYS A 60 31.89 -28.33 1.27
C LYS A 60 31.29 -29.13 0.10
N GLY A 61 32.11 -29.43 -0.90
CA GLY A 61 31.67 -30.18 -2.10
C GLY A 61 30.57 -29.49 -2.91
N GLY A 62 30.58 -28.15 -3.01
CA GLY A 62 29.57 -27.38 -3.74
C GLY A 62 28.25 -27.15 -3.00
N ARG A 63 28.08 -27.70 -1.78
CA ARG A 63 26.92 -27.41 -0.91
C ARG A 63 27.35 -26.52 0.27
N ARG A 64 26.50 -25.54 0.61
CA ARG A 64 26.69 -24.70 1.81
C ARG A 64 26.37 -25.53 3.05
N VAL A 65 27.33 -25.67 3.95
CA VAL A 65 27.18 -26.36 5.23
C VAL A 65 27.29 -25.31 6.34
N PRO A 66 26.32 -25.22 7.28
CA PRO A 66 26.37 -24.24 8.37
C PRO A 66 27.56 -24.52 9.31
N LEU A 67 28.34 -23.48 9.65
CA LEU A 67 29.29 -23.57 10.75
C LEU A 67 28.50 -23.63 12.05
N ARG A 68 28.42 -24.82 12.65
CA ARG A 68 28.09 -24.95 14.06
C ARG A 68 29.29 -24.46 14.87
N LEU A 69 29.21 -23.24 15.38
CA LEU A 69 29.92 -22.93 16.63
C LEU A 69 29.32 -23.87 17.69
N ILE A 70 30.15 -24.68 18.34
CA ILE A 70 29.74 -25.48 19.50
C ILE A 70 30.10 -24.65 20.73
N PRO A 71 29.19 -23.82 21.26
CA PRO A 71 29.38 -23.24 22.58
C PRO A 71 29.16 -24.35 23.61
N GLY A 72 30.10 -24.49 24.55
CA GLY A 72 29.90 -25.30 25.74
C GLY A 72 28.61 -24.89 26.46
N GLY A 73 27.79 -25.88 26.80
CA GLY A 73 26.62 -25.83 27.69
C GLY A 73 25.95 -24.47 27.91
N GLY A 74 25.06 -24.06 27.01
CA GLY A 74 24.22 -22.87 27.20
C GLY A 74 23.02 -22.88 26.26
N ASN A 75 21.84 -22.54 26.79
CA ASN A 75 20.51 -22.68 26.20
C ASN A 75 20.40 -22.48 24.67
N LYS A 76 19.66 -23.39 24.02
CA LYS A 76 19.26 -23.29 22.61
C LYS A 76 18.42 -22.03 22.38
N VAL A 77 19.02 -20.97 21.82
CA VAL A 77 18.29 -19.79 21.36
C VAL A 77 17.64 -20.13 20.01
N PHE A 78 16.32 -20.32 19.98
CA PHE A 78 15.58 -20.70 18.78
C PHE A 78 15.48 -19.55 17.75
N GLN A 79 15.51 -19.93 16.47
CA GLN A 79 15.65 -19.14 15.23
C GLN A 79 14.55 -18.08 14.94
N ALA A 80 13.64 -17.79 15.86
CA ALA A 80 12.53 -16.87 15.66
C ALA A 80 12.96 -15.41 15.35
N ARG A 81 14.15 -14.97 15.80
CA ARG A 81 14.63 -13.58 15.67
C ARG A 81 14.88 -13.10 14.23
N HIS A 82 15.23 -14.00 13.31
CA HIS A 82 15.72 -13.60 11.98
C HIS A 82 14.61 -13.11 11.04
N ARG A 83 13.41 -13.69 11.12
CA ARG A 83 12.31 -13.42 10.17
C ARG A 83 11.57 -12.11 10.41
N LEU A 84 11.61 -11.59 11.65
CA LEU A 84 11.00 -10.31 12.02
C LEU A 84 11.72 -9.10 11.40
N GLN A 85 13.00 -9.26 11.02
CA GLN A 85 13.77 -8.20 10.36
C GLN A 85 13.36 -8.04 8.88
N VAL A 86 12.98 -9.14 8.22
CA VAL A 86 12.60 -9.14 6.79
C VAL A 86 11.40 -8.24 6.53
N GLY A 87 10.39 -8.28 7.41
CA GLY A 87 9.20 -7.43 7.29
C GLY A 87 9.52 -5.93 7.28
N TRP A 88 10.45 -5.49 8.14
CA TRP A 88 10.90 -4.10 8.15
C TRP A 88 11.57 -3.70 6.83
N TYR A 89 12.40 -4.58 6.25
CA TYR A 89 13.07 -4.29 4.97
C TYR A 89 12.10 -4.27 3.80
N ILE A 90 11.15 -5.22 3.77
CA ILE A 90 10.09 -5.23 2.76
C ILE A 90 9.32 -3.92 2.81
N LEU A 91 8.92 -3.47 4.01
CA LEU A 91 8.21 -2.22 4.15
C LEU A 91 9.07 -1.02 3.73
N TRP A 92 10.34 -0.97 4.15
CA TRP A 92 11.25 0.12 3.81
C TRP A 92 11.43 0.26 2.29
N TYR A 93 11.79 -0.82 1.62
CA TYR A 93 12.06 -0.79 0.18
C TYR A 93 10.78 -0.74 -0.65
N GLY A 94 9.73 -1.41 -0.22
CA GLY A 94 8.42 -1.31 -0.86
C GLY A 94 7.88 0.11 -0.81
N LEU A 95 7.89 0.76 0.37
CA LEU A 95 7.38 2.13 0.51
C LEU A 95 8.21 3.13 -0.32
N GLY A 96 9.55 3.01 -0.29
CA GLY A 96 10.42 3.83 -1.12
C GLY A 96 10.22 3.60 -2.62
N ALA A 97 9.94 2.37 -3.01
CA ALA A 97 9.67 2.04 -4.40
C ALA A 97 8.32 2.60 -4.87
N ILE A 98 7.25 2.48 -4.06
CA ILE A 98 5.95 3.03 -4.44
C ILE A 98 6.00 4.57 -4.47
N TRP A 99 6.66 5.24 -3.53
CA TRP A 99 6.86 6.70 -3.64
C TRP A 99 7.58 7.14 -4.92
N LEU A 100 8.57 6.36 -5.36
CA LEU A 100 9.25 6.62 -6.62
C LEU A 100 8.29 6.46 -7.80
N LEU A 101 7.45 5.43 -7.79
CA LEU A 101 6.44 5.21 -8.82
C LEU A 101 5.38 6.32 -8.81
N ASP A 102 4.88 6.73 -7.65
CA ASP A 102 3.94 7.84 -7.50
C ASP A 102 4.55 9.14 -8.04
N GLY A 103 5.82 9.41 -7.75
CA GLY A 103 6.53 10.57 -8.30
C GLY A 103 6.63 10.56 -9.82
N LEU A 104 6.79 9.38 -10.41
CA LEU A 104 6.75 9.22 -11.87
C LEU A 104 5.33 9.41 -12.40
N LEU A 105 4.32 8.85 -11.72
CA LEU A 105 2.89 8.99 -12.04
C LEU A 105 2.46 10.46 -12.01
N GLN A 106 2.90 11.22 -11.01
CA GLN A 106 2.65 12.64 -10.88
C GLN A 106 3.29 13.47 -12.02
N ALA A 107 4.28 12.92 -12.71
CA ALA A 107 4.91 13.54 -13.88
C ALA A 107 4.11 13.35 -15.18
N GLN A 108 2.90 12.76 -15.12
CA GLN A 108 1.98 12.72 -16.26
C GLN A 108 1.66 14.13 -16.77
N PRO A 109 1.59 14.36 -18.10
CA PRO A 109 1.38 15.69 -18.67
C PRO A 109 0.11 16.39 -18.16
N ASP A 110 -0.98 15.64 -17.98
CA ASP A 110 -2.28 16.22 -17.61
C ASP A 110 -2.32 16.71 -16.15
N MET A 111 -1.38 16.25 -15.30
CA MET A 111 -1.25 16.68 -13.90
C MET A 111 -0.79 18.14 -13.74
N ALA A 112 -0.08 18.66 -14.74
CA ALA A 112 0.40 20.04 -14.73
C ALA A 112 -0.66 21.06 -15.18
N LEU A 113 -1.84 20.59 -15.61
CA LEU A 113 -2.91 21.43 -16.14
C LEU A 113 -3.92 21.81 -15.04
N PRO A 114 -4.56 23.00 -15.12
CA PRO A 114 -5.68 23.36 -14.25
C PRO A 114 -6.85 22.36 -14.31
N LEU A 115 -6.89 21.56 -15.38
CA LEU A 115 -7.86 20.50 -15.58
C LEU A 115 -7.81 19.46 -14.44
N PHE A 116 -6.63 19.12 -13.94
CA PHE A 116 -6.47 18.19 -12.81
C PHE A 116 -7.23 18.67 -11.57
N VAL A 117 -7.11 19.95 -11.22
CA VAL A 117 -7.82 20.53 -10.07
C VAL A 117 -9.33 20.53 -10.26
N LYS A 118 -9.79 20.82 -11.48
CA LYS A 118 -11.22 20.85 -11.83
C LYS A 118 -11.84 19.45 -11.83
N LEU A 119 -11.11 18.43 -12.26
CA LEU A 119 -11.63 17.07 -12.42
C LEU A 119 -11.43 16.19 -11.19
N VAL A 120 -10.40 16.47 -10.37
CA VAL A 120 -10.05 15.63 -9.21
C VAL A 120 -10.40 16.33 -7.90
N PHE A 121 -9.82 17.50 -7.63
CA PHE A 121 -9.96 18.13 -6.31
C PHE A 121 -11.31 18.80 -6.08
N GLN A 122 -11.85 19.53 -7.05
CA GLN A 122 -13.12 20.27 -6.87
C GLN A 122 -14.33 19.35 -6.61
N PRO A 123 -14.57 18.29 -7.40
CA PRO A 123 -15.67 17.37 -7.13
C PRO A 123 -15.54 16.71 -5.76
N LEU A 124 -14.33 16.32 -5.39
CA LEU A 124 -14.05 15.71 -4.09
C LEU A 124 -14.32 16.68 -2.94
N ALA A 125 -13.84 17.93 -3.02
CA ALA A 125 -14.09 18.95 -2.00
C ALA A 125 -15.58 19.28 -1.85
N ASN A 126 -16.32 19.34 -2.97
CA ASN A 126 -17.76 19.61 -2.96
C ASN A 126 -18.59 18.49 -2.31
N ALA A 127 -18.06 17.26 -2.28
CA ALA A 127 -18.70 16.13 -1.62
C ALA A 127 -18.44 16.08 -0.10
N GLN A 128 -17.55 16.94 0.43
CA GLN A 128 -17.19 16.95 1.86
C GLN A 128 -18.08 17.90 2.69
N PRO A 129 -18.16 17.69 4.02
CA PRO A 129 -18.75 18.66 4.94
C PRO A 129 -18.08 20.04 4.85
N SER A 130 -18.83 21.10 5.16
CA SER A 130 -18.39 22.50 4.99
C SER A 130 -17.03 22.82 5.64
N TRP A 131 -16.76 22.28 6.84
CA TRP A 131 -15.50 22.51 7.54
C TRP A 131 -14.30 21.90 6.78
N LEU A 132 -14.45 20.69 6.24
CA LEU A 132 -13.39 20.00 5.51
C LEU A 132 -13.23 20.58 4.11
N LYS A 133 -14.35 20.93 3.46
CA LYS A 133 -14.34 21.67 2.21
C LYS A 133 -13.55 22.98 2.34
N ALA A 134 -13.73 23.75 3.40
CA ALA A 134 -12.98 25.00 3.61
C ALA A 134 -11.47 24.76 3.71
N VAL A 135 -11.05 23.67 4.37
CA VAL A 135 -9.63 23.28 4.44
C VAL A 135 -9.10 22.87 3.07
N MET A 136 -9.87 22.07 2.32
CA MET A 136 -9.51 21.67 0.96
C MET A 136 -9.46 22.85 0.00
N ASP A 137 -10.41 23.77 0.07
CA ASP A 137 -10.47 24.99 -0.76
C ASP A 137 -9.22 25.86 -0.57
N LEU A 138 -8.66 25.93 0.65
CA LEU A 138 -7.38 26.58 0.90
C LEU A 138 -6.24 25.86 0.15
N GLY A 139 -6.19 24.53 0.21
CA GLY A 139 -5.21 23.74 -0.54
C GLY A 139 -5.34 23.93 -2.06
N ILE A 140 -6.56 23.90 -2.58
CA ILE A 140 -6.89 24.16 -3.98
C ILE A 140 -6.45 25.57 -4.40
N TYR A 141 -6.71 26.58 -3.57
CA TYR A 141 -6.28 27.96 -3.81
C TYR A 141 -4.77 28.08 -3.90
N LEU A 142 -4.02 27.48 -2.95
CA LEU A 142 -2.56 27.48 -2.94
C LEU A 142 -1.99 26.74 -4.15
N TRP A 143 -2.56 25.59 -4.51
CA TRP A 143 -2.13 24.81 -5.67
C TRP A 143 -2.29 25.60 -6.97
N ASN A 144 -3.41 26.32 -7.12
CA ASN A 144 -3.73 27.11 -8.31
C ASN A 144 -2.96 28.42 -8.45
N GLN A 145 -2.21 28.88 -7.43
CA GLN A 145 -1.32 30.03 -7.59
C GLN A 145 -0.30 29.79 -8.70
N ASN A 146 0.21 28.56 -8.81
CA ASN A 146 1.06 28.12 -9.91
C ASN A 146 1.00 26.59 -10.05
N THR A 147 0.01 26.08 -10.79
CA THR A 147 -0.26 24.64 -10.95
C THR A 147 0.97 23.87 -11.44
N VAL A 148 1.73 24.43 -12.38
CA VAL A 148 2.92 23.78 -12.94
C VAL A 148 4.02 23.65 -11.88
N THR A 149 4.31 24.73 -11.15
CA THR A 149 5.32 24.72 -10.09
C THR A 149 4.92 23.80 -8.95
N SER A 150 3.64 23.82 -8.54
CA SER A 150 3.09 22.92 -7.53
C SER A 150 3.22 21.45 -7.94
N ASN A 151 2.91 21.13 -9.20
CA ASN A 151 3.06 19.76 -9.72
C ASN A 151 4.53 19.32 -9.76
N ILE A 152 5.44 20.17 -10.24
CA ILE A 152 6.89 19.89 -10.23
C ILE A 152 7.37 19.67 -8.79
N GLY A 153 6.91 20.50 -7.85
CA GLY A 153 7.21 20.34 -6.42
C GLY A 153 6.75 18.98 -5.88
N ALA A 154 5.52 18.56 -6.20
CA ALA A 154 5.00 17.26 -5.81
C ALA A 154 5.84 16.11 -6.40
N VAL A 155 6.17 16.15 -7.70
CA VAL A 155 7.05 15.17 -8.36
C VAL A 155 8.40 15.08 -7.63
N LEU A 156 9.05 16.22 -7.39
CA LEU A 156 10.37 16.26 -6.75
C LEU A 156 10.34 15.72 -5.31
N ILE A 157 9.28 16.01 -4.56
CA ILE A 157 9.09 15.48 -3.20
C ILE A 157 8.93 13.97 -3.26
N GLN A 158 8.01 13.45 -4.09
CA GLN A 158 7.69 12.02 -4.17
C GLN A 158 8.89 11.20 -4.68
N VAL A 159 9.51 11.60 -5.80
CA VAL A 159 10.73 10.98 -6.32
C VAL A 159 11.87 11.09 -5.30
N GLY A 160 12.02 12.26 -4.66
CA GLY A 160 13.03 12.51 -3.64
C GLY A 160 12.91 11.58 -2.43
N ILE A 161 11.69 11.40 -1.91
CA ILE A 161 11.40 10.43 -0.85
C ILE A 161 11.80 9.02 -1.30
N GLY A 162 11.32 8.60 -2.47
CA GLY A 162 11.57 7.27 -2.99
C GLY A 162 13.07 6.97 -3.13
N VAL A 163 13.80 7.81 -3.86
CA VAL A 163 15.25 7.67 -4.07
C VAL A 163 16.02 7.71 -2.74
N ALA A 164 15.68 8.64 -1.85
CA ALA A 164 16.37 8.77 -0.57
C ALA A 164 16.15 7.55 0.34
N MET A 165 14.95 6.95 0.34
CA MET A 165 14.69 5.70 1.07
C MET A 165 15.46 4.53 0.45
N LEU A 166 15.38 4.37 -0.86
CA LEU A 166 15.99 3.25 -1.58
C LEU A 166 17.53 3.23 -1.47
N THR A 167 18.17 4.40 -1.54
CA THR A 167 19.63 4.54 -1.49
C THR A 167 20.16 4.77 -0.08
N GLY A 168 19.32 5.28 0.83
CA GLY A 168 19.74 5.87 2.10
C GLY A 168 19.44 5.06 3.35
N ARG A 169 19.12 3.75 3.25
CA ARG A 169 18.69 2.91 4.39
C ARG A 169 19.47 3.13 5.69
N SER A 170 20.80 3.11 5.63
CA SER A 170 21.68 3.27 6.79
C SER A 170 22.13 4.71 7.03
N ARG A 171 21.76 5.63 6.14
CA ARG A 171 22.26 7.00 6.07
C ARG A 171 21.21 7.98 6.60
N LEU A 172 21.64 9.18 6.96
CA LEU A 172 20.76 10.18 7.58
C LEU A 172 19.60 10.58 6.66
N TRP A 173 19.86 10.74 5.36
CA TRP A 173 18.84 11.17 4.41
C TRP A 173 17.72 10.14 4.21
N GLY A 174 18.01 8.84 4.26
CA GLY A 174 16.96 7.81 4.20
C GLY A 174 16.06 7.87 5.43
N LYS A 175 16.61 8.17 6.61
CA LYS A 175 15.81 8.39 7.82
C LYS A 175 14.94 9.63 7.71
N ILE A 176 15.52 10.74 7.23
CA ILE A 176 14.77 11.99 6.97
C ILE A 176 13.63 11.73 5.98
N ALA A 177 13.89 10.97 4.91
CA ALA A 177 12.88 10.64 3.91
C ALA A 177 11.65 9.93 4.48
N VAL A 178 11.79 9.09 5.52
CA VAL A 178 10.63 8.48 6.18
C VAL A 178 9.79 9.52 6.94
N TYR A 179 10.40 10.51 7.58
CA TYR A 179 9.65 11.61 8.21
C TYR A 179 8.96 12.50 7.18
N VAL A 180 9.65 12.81 6.08
CA VAL A 180 9.08 13.56 4.96
C VAL A 180 7.91 12.77 4.35
N SER A 181 8.05 11.45 4.16
CA SER A 181 6.99 10.53 3.73
C SER A 181 5.75 10.63 4.62
N LEU A 182 5.91 10.64 5.95
CA LEU A 182 4.80 10.80 6.89
C LEU A 182 4.11 12.16 6.72
N LEU A 183 4.87 13.26 6.70
CA LEU A 183 4.29 14.59 6.63
C LEU A 183 3.61 14.85 5.27
N TRP A 184 4.24 14.41 4.19
CA TRP A 184 3.74 14.58 2.84
C TRP A 184 2.47 13.76 2.60
N SER A 185 2.45 12.49 3.03
CA SER A 185 1.24 11.66 2.96
C SER A 185 0.09 12.23 3.80
N LEU A 186 0.33 12.75 5.00
CA LEU A 186 -0.72 13.43 5.78
C LEU A 186 -1.27 14.67 5.05
N SER A 187 -0.40 15.41 4.36
CA SER A 187 -0.79 16.58 3.57
C SER A 187 -1.68 16.16 2.39
N ILE A 188 -1.29 15.13 1.65
CA ILE A 188 -2.11 14.57 0.56
C ILE A 188 -3.44 14.04 1.11
N TRP A 189 -3.42 13.33 2.23
CA TRP A 189 -4.64 12.77 2.81
C TRP A 189 -5.69 13.83 3.13
N VAL A 190 -5.27 14.98 3.69
CA VAL A 190 -6.18 16.08 4.03
C VAL A 190 -6.58 16.88 2.79
N PHE A 191 -5.62 17.37 2.03
CA PHE A 191 -5.87 18.35 0.96
C PHE A 191 -6.19 17.70 -0.39
N GLY A 192 -5.58 16.56 -0.69
CA GLY A 192 -5.72 15.85 -1.96
C GLY A 192 -6.82 14.79 -1.96
N GLU A 193 -7.00 14.07 -0.84
CA GLU A 193 -7.96 12.96 -0.73
C GLU A 193 -9.21 13.30 0.10
N GLY A 194 -9.29 14.49 0.69
CA GLY A 194 -10.45 14.88 1.51
C GLY A 194 -10.70 13.92 2.68
N MET A 195 -9.62 13.51 3.35
CA MET A 195 -9.61 12.48 4.40
C MET A 195 -10.19 11.14 3.94
N GLY A 196 -9.99 10.81 2.66
CA GLY A 196 -10.38 9.56 2.02
C GLY A 196 -11.87 9.25 2.18
N ASN A 197 -12.74 10.25 2.00
CA ASN A 197 -14.20 10.10 2.04
C ASN A 197 -14.80 9.61 3.38
N LEU A 198 -14.03 9.65 4.47
CA LEU A 198 -14.52 9.24 5.80
C LEU A 198 -15.76 10.02 6.28
N PHE A 199 -15.89 11.28 5.84
CA PHE A 199 -16.97 12.18 6.27
C PHE A 199 -18.04 12.44 5.20
N SER A 200 -17.95 11.75 4.05
CA SER A 200 -18.92 11.85 2.96
C SER A 200 -19.74 10.56 2.88
N HIS A 201 -19.43 9.70 1.92
CA HIS A 201 -20.03 8.38 1.73
C HIS A 201 -18.89 7.36 1.72
N PRO A 202 -18.53 6.77 2.88
CA PRO A 202 -17.38 5.88 2.95
C PRO A 202 -17.66 4.52 2.30
N SER A 203 -16.78 4.12 1.37
CA SER A 203 -16.73 2.78 0.77
C SER A 203 -15.29 2.36 0.53
N TYR A 204 -15.02 1.06 0.55
CA TYR A 204 -13.70 0.59 0.17
C TYR A 204 -13.38 0.88 -1.31
N PHE A 205 -14.41 0.85 -2.17
CA PHE A 205 -14.29 1.03 -3.60
C PHE A 205 -14.05 2.48 -4.02
N ASN A 206 -14.45 3.48 -3.22
CA ASN A 206 -14.11 4.88 -3.48
C ASN A 206 -12.83 5.34 -2.76
N GLY A 207 -12.01 4.40 -2.29
CA GLY A 207 -10.73 4.73 -1.70
C GLY A 207 -10.77 5.04 -0.21
N THR A 208 -11.82 4.71 0.55
CA THR A 208 -11.85 4.97 2.01
C THR A 208 -10.97 3.96 2.78
N PRO A 209 -10.09 4.39 3.71
CA PRO A 209 -9.94 5.72 4.30
C PRO A 209 -8.90 6.65 3.65
N GLY A 210 -8.37 6.29 2.49
CA GLY A 210 -7.40 7.06 1.72
C GLY A 210 -6.07 6.33 1.58
N ALA A 211 -5.48 6.32 0.39
CA ALA A 211 -4.17 5.69 0.14
C ALA A 211 -3.08 6.43 0.92
N ALA A 212 -3.13 7.76 0.93
CA ALA A 212 -2.21 8.61 1.67
C ALA A 212 -2.25 8.35 3.19
N LEU A 213 -3.41 8.01 3.78
CA LEU A 213 -3.44 7.60 5.18
C LEU A 213 -2.66 6.30 5.42
N ILE A 214 -2.74 5.35 4.49
CA ILE A 214 -1.97 4.10 4.59
C ILE A 214 -0.47 4.41 4.48
N TYR A 215 -0.04 5.29 3.57
CA TYR A 215 1.34 5.78 3.53
C TYR A 215 1.81 6.35 4.87
N SER A 216 0.96 7.17 5.52
CA SER A 216 1.27 7.74 6.83
C SER A 216 1.48 6.65 7.88
N VAL A 217 0.59 5.65 7.94
CA VAL A 217 0.70 4.51 8.86
C VAL A 217 1.97 3.70 8.60
N LEU A 218 2.29 3.40 7.34
CA LEU A 218 3.49 2.67 6.96
C LEU A 218 4.77 3.45 7.33
N SER A 219 4.77 4.77 7.11
CA SER A 219 5.85 5.66 7.50
C SER A 219 6.04 5.66 9.03
N LEU A 220 4.94 5.73 9.79
CA LEU A 220 4.97 5.67 11.25
C LEU A 220 5.57 4.35 11.74
N PHE A 221 5.21 3.21 11.12
CA PHE A 221 5.81 1.91 11.47
C PHE A 221 7.31 1.85 11.22
N LEU A 222 7.82 2.54 10.20
CA LEU A 222 9.27 2.62 9.94
C LEU A 222 10.00 3.58 10.90
N ILE A 223 9.34 4.63 11.38
CA ILE A 223 9.86 5.57 12.38
C ILE A 223 9.96 4.89 13.75
N LEU A 224 9.00 4.02 14.08
CA LEU A 224 8.97 3.34 15.36
C LEU A 224 10.25 2.51 15.60
N PRO A 225 10.74 2.45 16.86
CA PRO A 225 11.90 1.66 17.23
C PRO A 225 11.83 0.21 16.72
N LYS A 226 12.93 -0.29 16.13
CA LYS A 226 13.01 -1.66 15.57
C LYS A 226 12.64 -2.76 16.57
N LYS A 227 12.73 -2.52 17.88
CA LYS A 227 12.25 -3.45 18.91
C LYS A 227 10.78 -3.84 18.72
N TYR A 228 9.90 -2.93 18.27
CA TYR A 228 8.49 -3.22 18.03
C TYR A 228 8.28 -4.18 16.85
N TRP A 229 9.18 -4.15 15.87
CA TRP A 229 9.23 -5.15 14.79
C TRP A 229 9.70 -6.49 15.31
N LEU A 230 10.77 -6.52 16.12
CA LEU A 230 11.35 -7.74 16.71
C LEU A 230 10.41 -8.44 17.70
N GLU A 231 9.62 -7.69 18.46
CA GLU A 231 8.63 -8.22 19.39
C GLU A 231 7.29 -8.54 18.71
N GLY A 232 7.16 -8.17 17.42
CA GLY A 232 5.98 -8.47 16.63
C GLY A 232 4.79 -7.54 16.81
N HIS A 233 4.96 -6.45 17.54
CA HIS A 233 3.88 -5.49 17.79
C HIS A 233 3.32 -4.94 16.49
N ILE A 234 4.18 -4.53 15.57
CA ILE A 234 3.76 -3.96 14.28
C ILE A 234 2.86 -4.93 13.53
N ALA A 235 3.26 -6.18 13.39
CA ALA A 235 2.45 -7.15 12.68
C ALA A 235 1.13 -7.47 13.38
N ARG A 236 1.07 -7.50 14.72
CA ARG A 236 -0.21 -7.61 15.45
C ARG A 236 -1.11 -6.40 15.23
N TRP A 237 -0.54 -5.19 15.30
CA TRP A 237 -1.28 -3.96 15.10
C TRP A 237 -1.78 -3.82 13.66
N SER A 238 -0.97 -4.16 12.66
CA SER A 238 -1.36 -4.19 11.25
C SER A 238 -2.53 -5.14 11.04
N LEU A 239 -2.43 -6.40 11.48
CA LEU A 239 -3.51 -7.37 11.31
C LEU A 239 -4.81 -6.93 11.99
N ARG A 240 -4.72 -6.47 13.25
CA ARG A 240 -5.91 -6.00 13.99
C ARG A 240 -6.51 -4.75 13.37
N GLY A 241 -5.67 -3.76 13.03
CA GLY A 241 -6.08 -2.52 12.39
C GLY A 241 -6.77 -2.77 11.06
N LEU A 242 -6.21 -3.65 10.23
CA LEU A 242 -6.83 -4.08 8.98
C LEU A 242 -8.16 -4.80 9.20
N SER A 243 -8.22 -5.70 10.19
CA SER A 243 -9.45 -6.42 10.52
C SER A 243 -10.56 -5.46 10.94
N ILE A 244 -10.21 -4.48 11.80
CA ILE A 244 -11.12 -3.42 12.22
C ILE A 244 -11.54 -2.56 11.04
N MET A 245 -10.60 -2.17 10.16
CA MET A 245 -10.89 -1.41 8.95
C MET A 245 -11.91 -2.13 8.07
N TRP A 246 -11.74 -3.45 7.83
CA TRP A 246 -12.69 -4.23 7.05
C TRP A 246 -14.08 -4.29 7.67
N ILE A 247 -14.17 -4.44 9.00
CA ILE A 247 -15.46 -4.42 9.71
C ILE A 247 -16.12 -3.05 9.59
N VAL A 248 -15.36 -1.97 9.82
CA VAL A 248 -15.88 -0.60 9.74
C VAL A 248 -16.37 -0.28 8.33
N LEU A 249 -15.61 -0.64 7.30
CA LEU A 249 -16.01 -0.42 5.90
C LEU A 249 -17.21 -1.28 5.49
N ALA A 250 -17.28 -2.53 5.94
CA ALA A 250 -18.45 -3.38 5.72
C ALA A 250 -19.70 -2.79 6.37
N LEU A 251 -19.60 -2.33 7.62
CA LEU A 251 -20.72 -1.69 8.32
C LEU A 251 -21.12 -0.39 7.63
N ALA A 252 -20.14 0.41 7.19
CA ALA A 252 -20.38 1.63 6.43
C ALA A 252 -21.13 1.36 5.12
N GLU A 253 -20.73 0.36 4.34
CA GLU A 253 -21.41 0.00 3.09
C GLU A 253 -22.83 -0.56 3.31
N LEU A 254 -23.04 -1.24 4.45
CA LEU A 254 -24.35 -1.75 4.85
C LEU A 254 -25.29 -0.68 5.42
N LEU A 255 -24.80 0.51 5.78
CA LEU A 255 -25.66 1.58 6.28
C LEU A 255 -26.50 2.16 5.13
N PRO A 256 -27.84 2.09 5.18
CA PRO A 256 -28.69 2.59 4.10
C PRO A 256 -28.50 4.07 3.79
N LYS A 257 -28.09 4.86 4.79
CA LYS A 257 -27.76 6.29 4.67
C LYS A 257 -26.69 6.55 3.61
N ASN A 258 -25.77 5.61 3.38
CA ASN A 258 -24.68 5.79 2.43
C ASN A 258 -25.08 5.48 0.97
N GLY A 259 -26.32 5.03 0.72
CA GLY A 259 -26.91 5.02 -0.62
C GLY A 259 -26.51 3.87 -1.55
N TYR A 260 -25.67 2.93 -1.10
CA TYR A 260 -25.12 1.84 -1.94
C TYR A 260 -26.12 0.76 -2.37
N TYR A 261 -27.34 0.77 -1.84
CA TYR A 261 -28.42 -0.10 -2.29
C TYR A 261 -29.15 0.42 -3.54
N SER A 262 -28.90 1.68 -3.93
CA SER A 262 -29.50 2.26 -5.13
C SER A 262 -28.73 1.83 -6.40
N PRO A 263 -29.38 1.79 -7.58
CA PRO A 263 -28.71 1.48 -8.83
C PRO A 263 -27.50 2.38 -9.14
N ASN A 264 -27.50 3.63 -8.65
CA ASN A 264 -26.43 4.60 -8.86
C ASN A 264 -25.34 4.58 -7.77
N GLY A 265 -25.50 3.79 -6.71
CA GLY A 265 -24.56 3.76 -5.57
C GLY A 265 -23.17 3.30 -5.97
N LEU A 266 -22.90 1.99 -5.85
CA LEU A 266 -21.60 1.41 -6.24
C LEU A 266 -21.34 1.52 -7.76
N PHE A 267 -22.39 1.53 -8.57
CA PHE A 267 -22.29 1.67 -10.03
C PHE A 267 -21.54 2.95 -10.43
N SER A 268 -21.89 4.10 -9.85
CA SER A 268 -21.31 5.39 -10.26
C SER A 268 -19.81 5.42 -10.05
N ILE A 269 -19.32 4.82 -8.96
CA ILE A 269 -17.89 4.69 -8.66
C ILE A 269 -17.17 3.98 -9.82
N ILE A 270 -17.63 2.78 -10.18
CA ILE A 270 -16.96 1.94 -11.19
C ILE A 270 -17.19 2.48 -12.61
N ALA A 271 -18.38 3.00 -12.90
CA ALA A 271 -18.69 3.59 -14.20
C ALA A 271 -17.86 4.85 -14.47
N THR A 272 -17.57 5.67 -13.46
CA THR A 272 -16.66 6.82 -13.64
C THR A 272 -15.25 6.36 -14.02
N LEU A 273 -14.75 5.29 -13.40
CA LEU A 273 -13.44 4.71 -13.73
C LEU A 273 -13.42 4.15 -15.17
N SER A 274 -14.47 3.42 -15.58
CA SER A 274 -14.52 2.82 -16.91
C SER A 274 -14.49 3.84 -18.06
N ASN A 275 -14.94 5.07 -17.82
CA ASN A 275 -14.96 6.17 -18.79
C ASN A 275 -13.62 6.92 -18.91
N MET A 276 -12.62 6.59 -18.09
CA MET A 276 -11.29 7.20 -18.20
C MET A 276 -10.52 6.67 -19.43
N PRO A 277 -9.61 7.46 -20.04
CA PRO A 277 -8.79 6.98 -21.16
C PRO A 277 -7.85 5.83 -20.73
N GLN A 278 -8.17 4.59 -21.13
CA GLN A 278 -7.43 3.41 -20.70
C GLN A 278 -7.51 2.23 -21.70
N PRO A 279 -6.69 1.18 -21.55
CA PRO A 279 -6.75 0.02 -22.43
C PRO A 279 -8.14 -0.65 -22.46
N GLN A 280 -8.59 -1.00 -23.66
CA GLN A 280 -9.97 -1.48 -23.88
C GLN A 280 -10.34 -2.71 -23.04
N PHE A 281 -9.38 -3.59 -22.75
CA PHE A 281 -9.63 -4.78 -21.94
C PHE A 281 -9.94 -4.42 -20.46
N ILE A 282 -9.41 -3.30 -19.97
CA ILE A 282 -9.70 -2.81 -18.61
C ILE A 282 -11.06 -2.11 -18.61
N SER A 283 -11.27 -1.12 -19.50
CA SER A 283 -12.53 -0.38 -19.55
C SER A 283 -13.74 -1.29 -19.77
N SER A 284 -13.68 -2.23 -20.73
CA SER A 284 -14.77 -3.18 -20.98
C SER A 284 -15.04 -4.13 -19.80
N SER A 285 -13.99 -4.49 -19.03
CA SER A 285 -14.16 -5.29 -17.81
C SER A 285 -14.89 -4.50 -16.72
N LEU A 286 -14.52 -3.22 -16.54
CA LEU A 286 -15.18 -2.33 -15.58
C LEU A 286 -16.61 -2.00 -15.98
N GLU A 287 -16.88 -1.78 -17.27
CA GLU A 287 -18.25 -1.60 -17.79
C GLU A 287 -19.12 -2.83 -17.49
N SER A 288 -18.56 -4.03 -17.67
CA SER A 288 -19.27 -5.29 -17.38
C SER A 288 -19.59 -5.42 -15.88
N ILE A 289 -18.64 -5.07 -15.01
CA ILE A 289 -18.82 -5.06 -13.56
C ILE A 289 -19.85 -4.01 -13.16
N ALA A 290 -19.73 -2.78 -13.67
CA ALA A 290 -20.67 -1.68 -13.42
C ALA A 290 -22.09 -2.07 -13.84
N SER A 291 -22.26 -2.66 -15.04
CA SER A 291 -23.55 -3.16 -15.53
C SER A 291 -24.14 -4.24 -14.62
N ALA A 292 -23.30 -5.17 -14.11
CA ALA A 292 -23.75 -6.19 -13.16
C ALA A 292 -24.23 -5.56 -11.84
N ILE A 293 -23.51 -4.57 -11.31
CA ILE A 293 -23.89 -3.83 -10.11
C ILE A 293 -25.20 -3.07 -10.33
N PHE A 294 -25.35 -2.37 -11.45
CA PHE A 294 -26.55 -1.62 -11.78
C PHE A 294 -27.80 -2.51 -11.83
N ARG A 295 -27.68 -3.73 -12.37
CA ARG A 295 -28.78 -4.70 -12.46
C ARG A 295 -29.19 -5.29 -11.11
N ALA A 296 -28.26 -5.44 -10.17
CA ALA A 296 -28.51 -6.08 -8.88
C ALA A 296 -27.76 -5.37 -7.73
N PRO A 297 -28.06 -4.08 -7.46
CA PRO A 297 -27.26 -3.25 -6.56
C PRO A 297 -27.24 -3.80 -5.13
N ILE A 298 -28.37 -4.32 -4.66
CA ILE A 298 -28.48 -4.94 -3.33
C ILE A 298 -27.59 -6.18 -3.22
N VAL A 299 -27.61 -7.06 -4.23
CA VAL A 299 -26.84 -8.32 -4.21
C VAL A 299 -25.35 -8.04 -4.17
N TRP A 300 -24.87 -7.11 -5.00
CA TRP A 300 -23.46 -6.75 -5.06
C TRP A 300 -22.99 -6.01 -3.82
N ASN A 301 -23.75 -5.02 -3.32
CA ASN A 301 -23.39 -4.30 -2.11
C ASN A 301 -23.30 -5.24 -0.90
N VAL A 302 -24.33 -6.08 -0.70
CA VAL A 302 -24.33 -7.08 0.36
C VAL A 302 -23.19 -8.08 0.17
N GLY A 303 -22.94 -8.56 -1.06
CA GLY A 303 -21.86 -9.49 -1.35
C GLY A 303 -20.48 -8.94 -0.97
N PHE A 304 -20.14 -7.74 -1.43
CA PHE A 304 -18.86 -7.10 -1.11
C PHE A 304 -18.74 -6.78 0.39
N SER A 305 -19.79 -6.25 1.00
CA SER A 305 -19.85 -5.99 2.44
C SER A 305 -19.63 -7.27 3.26
N MET A 306 -20.25 -8.39 2.86
CA MET A 306 -20.10 -9.67 3.55
C MET A 306 -18.69 -10.25 3.38
N ILE A 307 -18.04 -10.07 2.23
CA ILE A 307 -16.63 -10.45 2.04
C ILE A 307 -15.74 -9.63 2.99
N MET A 308 -15.91 -8.31 3.05
CA MET A 308 -15.15 -7.47 3.97
C MET A 308 -15.41 -7.84 5.42
N LEU A 309 -16.67 -8.05 5.82
CA LEU A 309 -17.02 -8.48 7.17
C LEU A 309 -16.38 -9.83 7.51
N MET A 310 -16.42 -10.79 6.58
CA MET A 310 -15.77 -12.09 6.71
C MET A 310 -14.26 -11.93 6.91
N LEU A 311 -13.57 -11.15 6.06
CA LEU A 311 -12.13 -10.90 6.21
C LEU A 311 -11.82 -10.25 7.56
N GLY A 312 -12.61 -9.27 7.97
CA GLY A 312 -12.46 -8.60 9.25
C GLY A 312 -12.61 -9.54 10.46
N VAL A 313 -13.67 -10.36 10.48
CA VAL A 313 -13.90 -11.37 11.53
C VAL A 313 -12.80 -12.43 11.49
N MET A 314 -12.43 -12.92 10.30
CA MET A 314 -11.36 -13.90 10.15
C MET A 314 -10.03 -13.41 10.71
N GLY A 315 -9.66 -12.15 10.44
CA GLY A 315 -8.42 -11.57 10.95
C GLY A 315 -8.36 -11.42 12.47
N LEU A 316 -9.51 -11.36 13.16
CA LEU A 316 -9.59 -11.32 14.62
C LEU A 316 -9.61 -12.71 15.28
N PHE A 317 -10.28 -13.70 14.66
CA PHE A 317 -10.62 -14.96 15.33
C PHE A 317 -9.99 -16.21 14.71
N VAL A 318 -9.61 -16.19 13.43
CA VAL A 318 -9.08 -17.38 12.76
C VAL A 318 -7.64 -17.64 13.15
N ARG A 319 -7.40 -18.85 13.68
CA ARG A 319 -6.06 -19.31 14.09
C ARG A 319 -5.13 -19.55 12.89
N SER A 320 -5.69 -19.93 11.73
CA SER A 320 -4.93 -20.14 10.49
C SER A 320 -4.68 -18.82 9.76
N ARG A 321 -3.56 -18.19 10.12
CA ARG A 321 -3.17 -16.91 9.55
C ARG A 321 -2.88 -16.97 8.04
N LYS A 322 -2.32 -18.07 7.53
CA LYS A 322 -2.00 -18.21 6.10
C LYS A 322 -3.27 -18.12 5.25
N VAL A 323 -4.35 -18.77 5.68
CA VAL A 323 -5.65 -18.70 4.98
C VAL A 323 -6.18 -17.27 4.95
N PHE A 324 -6.19 -16.59 6.10
CA PHE A 324 -6.61 -15.19 6.18
C PHE A 324 -5.79 -14.28 5.26
N LEU A 325 -4.46 -14.41 5.28
CA LEU A 325 -3.57 -13.60 4.45
C LEU A 325 -3.77 -13.88 2.96
N THR A 326 -3.89 -15.15 2.55
CA THR A 326 -4.12 -15.53 1.15
C THR A 326 -5.45 -14.99 0.63
N LEU A 327 -6.54 -15.16 1.39
CA LEU A 327 -7.85 -14.64 1.01
C LEU A 327 -7.85 -13.11 0.94
N THR A 328 -7.17 -12.44 1.87
CA THR A 328 -7.06 -10.98 1.83
C THR A 328 -6.25 -10.53 0.63
N MET A 329 -5.13 -11.19 0.30
CA MET A 329 -4.37 -10.87 -0.90
C MET A 329 -5.17 -11.08 -2.18
N ALA A 330 -6.00 -12.13 -2.25
CA ALA A 330 -6.91 -12.35 -3.37
C ALA A 330 -7.96 -11.25 -3.49
N TRP A 331 -8.55 -10.83 -2.36
CA TRP A 331 -9.49 -9.71 -2.31
C TRP A 331 -8.84 -8.40 -2.74
N LEU A 332 -7.65 -8.07 -2.23
CA LEU A 332 -6.90 -6.87 -2.61
C LEU A 332 -6.53 -6.86 -4.09
N ALA A 333 -6.16 -8.01 -4.67
CA ALA A 333 -5.88 -8.10 -6.10
C ALA A 333 -7.14 -7.89 -6.95
N PHE A 334 -8.26 -8.49 -6.53
CA PHE A 334 -9.56 -8.31 -7.19
C PHE A 334 -10.02 -6.86 -7.12
N SER A 335 -10.02 -6.25 -5.93
CA SER A 335 -10.50 -4.88 -5.74
C SER A 335 -9.59 -3.84 -6.36
N TRP A 336 -8.27 -4.10 -6.43
CA TRP A 336 -7.35 -3.21 -7.12
C TRP A 336 -7.68 -3.07 -8.60
N TRP A 337 -8.02 -4.19 -9.26
CA TRP A 337 -8.51 -4.18 -10.64
C TRP A 337 -9.96 -3.68 -10.70
N ALA A 338 -10.89 -4.43 -10.13
CA ALA A 338 -12.33 -4.25 -10.34
C ALA A 338 -12.91 -2.99 -9.70
N GLY A 339 -12.26 -2.45 -8.68
CA GLY A 339 -12.77 -1.37 -7.84
C GLY A 339 -11.97 -0.08 -7.88
N GLN A 340 -10.66 -0.18 -8.12
CA GLN A 340 -9.72 0.93 -8.04
C GLN A 340 -9.00 1.18 -9.38
N ASP A 341 -9.35 0.43 -10.44
CA ASP A 341 -8.84 0.62 -11.81
C ASP A 341 -7.31 0.68 -11.93
N PHE A 342 -6.62 -0.06 -11.06
CA PHE A 342 -5.19 0.04 -10.79
C PHE A 342 -4.67 1.40 -10.27
N GLY A 343 -5.36 2.51 -10.57
CA GLY A 343 -5.07 3.87 -10.11
C GLY A 343 -4.23 4.72 -11.05
N PHE A 344 -3.67 4.14 -12.12
CA PHE A 344 -2.68 4.83 -12.96
C PHE A 344 -3.02 4.94 -14.44
N PHE A 345 -4.07 4.28 -14.91
CA PHE A 345 -4.56 4.45 -16.27
C PHE A 345 -5.52 5.67 -16.30
N GLY A 346 -5.39 6.58 -17.28
CA GLY A 346 -6.28 7.75 -17.40
C GLY A 346 -5.63 9.13 -17.45
N GLY A 347 -4.30 9.25 -17.40
CA GLY A 347 -3.59 10.54 -17.54
C GLY A 347 -3.48 11.38 -16.25
N MET A 348 -4.33 11.08 -15.25
CA MET A 348 -4.40 11.79 -13.96
C MET A 348 -4.28 10.86 -12.74
N GLY A 349 -3.76 9.65 -12.93
CA GLY A 349 -3.52 8.72 -11.82
C GLY A 349 -2.34 9.19 -10.97
N THR A 350 -2.56 9.47 -9.69
CA THR A 350 -1.51 10.04 -8.79
C THR A 350 -0.74 8.97 -8.02
N ASP A 351 -1.33 7.78 -7.84
CA ASP A 351 -0.75 6.68 -7.07
C ASP A 351 -1.32 5.31 -7.52
N LEU A 352 -0.89 4.23 -6.84
CA LEU A 352 -1.37 2.87 -7.09
C LEU A 352 -2.66 2.51 -6.32
N ASN A 353 -3.35 3.48 -5.72
CA ASN A 353 -4.45 3.31 -4.78
C ASN A 353 -4.11 2.56 -3.48
N MET A 354 -5.10 2.34 -2.62
CA MET A 354 -4.92 1.71 -1.32
C MET A 354 -4.47 0.25 -1.39
N SER A 355 -4.97 -0.52 -2.36
CA SER A 355 -4.85 -1.99 -2.32
C SER A 355 -3.40 -2.49 -2.35
N PRO A 356 -2.50 -1.94 -3.19
CA PRO A 356 -1.07 -2.29 -3.16
C PRO A 356 -0.36 -1.90 -1.86
N LEU A 357 -0.75 -0.80 -1.22
CA LEU A 357 -0.18 -0.38 0.07
C LEU A 357 -0.60 -1.32 1.19
N LEU A 358 -1.88 -1.72 1.21
CA LEU A 358 -2.38 -2.73 2.14
C LEU A 358 -1.67 -4.07 1.89
N ALA A 359 -1.50 -4.46 0.62
CA ALA A 359 -0.78 -5.68 0.23
C ALA A 359 0.68 -5.63 0.72
N LEU A 360 1.37 -4.50 0.56
CA LEU A 360 2.72 -4.31 1.08
C LEU A 360 2.77 -4.49 2.61
N MET A 361 1.80 -3.89 3.33
CA MET A 361 1.69 -4.07 4.78
C MET A 361 1.45 -5.55 5.16
N TYR A 362 0.61 -6.26 4.41
CA TYR A 362 0.34 -7.69 4.62
C TYR A 362 1.56 -8.56 4.37
N VAL A 363 2.26 -8.35 3.26
CA VAL A 363 3.47 -9.08 2.90
C VAL A 363 4.53 -8.83 3.96
N ALA A 364 4.76 -7.58 4.39
CA ALA A 364 5.68 -7.26 5.48
C ALA A 364 5.37 -8.03 6.77
N CYS A 365 4.11 -8.38 7.00
CA CYS A 365 3.65 -9.13 8.16
C CYS A 365 3.62 -10.66 7.96
N TRP A 366 3.81 -11.18 6.75
CA TRP A 366 3.55 -12.58 6.40
C TRP A 366 4.31 -13.59 7.28
N TRP A 367 5.58 -13.29 7.58
CA TRP A 367 6.46 -14.20 8.33
C TRP A 367 6.37 -14.09 9.85
N TYR A 368 5.47 -13.25 10.37
CA TYR A 368 5.39 -12.96 11.80
C TYR A 368 4.85 -14.15 12.65
N GLY A 369 4.11 -15.11 12.05
CA GLY A 369 3.38 -16.16 12.78
C GLY A 369 4.13 -17.46 13.07
N GLU A 370 5.17 -17.80 12.29
CA GLU A 370 5.88 -19.08 12.48
C GLU A 370 6.75 -19.10 13.76
N ALA A 371 6.97 -17.95 14.38
CA ALA A 371 7.71 -17.82 15.63
C ALA A 371 6.89 -18.17 16.90
N SER A 372 5.56 -18.17 16.83
CA SER A 372 4.68 -18.33 18.00
C SER A 372 3.97 -19.69 18.05
N GLY A 373 4.18 -20.55 17.05
CA GLY A 373 3.48 -21.82 16.86
C GLY A 373 4.05 -23.00 17.64
N ASP A 374 5.29 -22.90 18.16
CA ASP A 374 5.84 -23.92 19.05
C ASP A 374 5.52 -23.51 20.50
N GLY A 375 4.61 -24.27 21.11
CA GLY A 375 3.97 -23.94 22.38
C GLY A 375 4.91 -23.74 23.56
N HIS A 376 4.40 -23.01 24.56
CA HIS A 376 4.77 -23.12 25.97
C HIS A 376 6.17 -23.68 26.27
N LEU A 377 7.23 -22.92 25.96
CA LEU A 377 8.49 -23.11 26.69
C LEU A 377 8.43 -22.23 27.93
N LEU A 378 7.79 -22.79 28.95
CA LEU A 378 7.96 -22.39 30.34
C LEU A 378 9.47 -22.24 30.60
N VAL A 379 9.93 -21.01 30.84
CA VAL A 379 11.23 -20.76 31.46
C VAL A 379 11.09 -21.23 32.91
N ARG A 380 11.29 -22.53 33.14
CA ARG A 380 11.46 -23.07 34.48
C ARG A 380 12.94 -22.89 34.83
N SER A 381 13.21 -21.97 35.74
CA SER A 381 14.49 -21.92 36.46
C SER A 381 14.74 -23.30 37.06
N VAL A 382 15.71 -24.05 36.52
CA VAL A 382 16.34 -25.15 37.24
C VAL A 382 17.54 -24.57 37.94
N ASN A 383 17.28 -23.83 39.01
CA ASN A 383 18.22 -23.69 40.10
C ASN A 383 17.41 -23.89 41.37
N ASN A 384 17.39 -25.13 41.84
CA ASN A 384 17.31 -25.44 43.26
C ASN A 384 17.80 -26.87 43.48
N ASN A 385 18.89 -26.95 44.22
CA ASN A 385 19.47 -28.12 44.88
C ASN A 385 20.14 -29.18 44.00
N GLU A 386 21.47 -29.06 43.85
CA GLU A 386 22.35 -30.21 44.09
C GLU A 386 23.71 -29.74 44.60
N SER A 387 23.91 -29.95 45.90
CA SER A 387 25.20 -29.90 46.56
C SER A 387 25.96 -31.19 46.25
N LEU A 388 27.06 -31.11 45.50
CA LEU A 388 28.11 -32.14 45.57
C LEU A 388 29.48 -31.49 45.67
N ARG A 389 30.11 -31.76 46.81
CA ARG A 389 31.50 -31.49 47.14
C ARG A 389 32.43 -32.12 46.09
N ALA A 390 33.50 -31.41 45.73
CA ALA A 390 34.78 -32.03 45.46
C ALA A 390 35.88 -31.19 46.11
N ASN A 391 36.56 -31.80 47.08
CA ASN A 391 37.69 -31.27 47.83
C ASN A 391 38.93 -31.10 46.93
N ARG A 392 39.86 -30.28 47.43
CA ARG A 392 41.23 -30.11 46.94
C ARG A 392 41.95 -31.44 46.63
N GLY A 393 42.78 -31.37 45.59
CA GLY A 393 43.90 -32.25 45.27
C GLY A 393 44.73 -31.55 44.21
#